data_AF-A0A3B0SIZ4-F1
#
_entry.id   AF-A0A3B0SIZ4-F1
#
_cell.length_a   1.000
_cell.length_b   1.000
_cell.length_c   1.000
_cell.angle_alpha   90.00
_cell.angle_beta   90.00
_cell.angle_gamma   90.00
#
_symmetry.space_group_name_H-M   'P 1'
#
loop_
_entity.id
_entity.type
_entity.pdbx_description
1 polymer ?
#
loop_
_entity_poly.entity_id
_entity_poly.type
_entity_poly.pdbx_seq_one_letter_code
_entity_poly.pdbx_strand_id
1 'polypeptide(L)'
;RVQAPTVAENVIADIAGKSPAAIYNGYGSCPLIVERGKSLLAEFGYGGVLLPSFPKLLIDGTKPTRAAWFLKERMLPAIYWKAMLRGREWLATPEKVSAS
;
A
#
# COMPACT_ATOMS: atom_id res chain seq x y z
N ARG A 1 -1.08 3.06 2.05
CA ARG A 1 -2.48 3.54 2.07
C ARG A 1 -2.91 3.74 0.63
N VAL A 2 -3.92 3.02 0.16
CA VAL A 2 -4.37 3.09 -1.25
C VAL A 2 -5.77 3.70 -1.38
N GLN A 3 -6.56 3.69 -0.30
CA GLN A 3 -7.92 4.27 -0.29
C GLN A 3 -7.93 5.77 -0.62
N ALA A 4 -6.97 6.55 -0.10
CA ALA A 4 -6.91 7.99 -0.31
C ALA A 4 -6.75 8.38 -1.79
N PRO A 5 -5.78 7.84 -2.56
CA PRO A 5 -5.69 8.15 -3.99
C PRO A 5 -6.86 7.59 -4.80
N THR A 6 -7.43 6.42 -4.45
CA THR A 6 -8.65 5.93 -5.11
C THR A 6 -9.81 6.91 -4.99
N VAL A 7 -10.04 7.44 -3.78
CA VAL A 7 -11.10 8.42 -3.55
C VAL A 7 -10.80 9.73 -4.27
N ALA A 8 -9.55 10.21 -4.23
CA ALA A 8 -9.15 11.43 -4.91
C ALA A 8 -9.40 11.38 -6.42
N GLU A 9 -9.01 10.30 -7.09
CA GLU A 9 -9.25 10.08 -8.53
C GLU A 9 -10.75 10.07 -8.87
N ASN A 10 -11.56 9.38 -8.08
CA ASN A 10 -13.00 9.31 -8.31
C ASN A 10 -13.71 10.65 -8.05
N VAL A 11 -13.29 11.41 -7.04
CA VAL A 11 -13.81 12.76 -6.78
C VAL A 11 -13.47 13.70 -7.93
N ILE A 12 -12.25 13.62 -8.47
CA ILE A 12 -11.85 14.41 -9.65
C ILE A 12 -12.70 14.03 -10.87
N ALA A 13 -12.97 12.75 -11.08
CA ALA A 13 -13.82 12.27 -12.16
C ALA A 13 -15.27 12.78 -12.02
N ASP A 14 -15.83 12.72 -10.81
CA ASP A 14 -17.19 13.19 -10.51
C ASP A 14 -17.34 14.71 -10.74
N ILE A 15 -16.37 15.51 -10.27
CA ILE A 15 -16.31 16.95 -10.53
C ILE A 15 -16.26 17.25 -12.04
N ALA A 16 -15.61 16.39 -12.83
CA ALA A 16 -15.54 16.49 -14.28
C ALA A 16 -16.78 15.91 -15.00
N GLY A 17 -17.81 15.46 -14.27
CA GLY A 17 -19.01 14.85 -14.83
C GLY A 17 -18.78 13.46 -15.46
N LYS A 18 -17.69 12.78 -15.09
CA LYS A 18 -17.32 11.45 -15.59
C LYS A 18 -17.68 10.38 -14.57
N SER A 19 -17.86 9.15 -15.04
CA SER A 19 -18.03 7.99 -14.16
C SER A 19 -16.74 7.71 -13.36
N PRO A 20 -16.83 7.04 -12.20
CA PRO A 20 -15.68 6.62 -11.41
C PRO A 20 -14.67 5.85 -12.27
N ALA A 21 -13.38 6.16 -12.10
CA ALA A 21 -12.29 5.58 -12.91
C ALA A 21 -11.37 4.65 -12.10
N ALA A 22 -11.48 4.67 -10.76
CA ALA A 22 -10.61 3.95 -9.85
C ALA A 22 -11.39 3.00 -8.91
N ILE A 23 -10.87 1.78 -8.71
CA ILE A 23 -11.40 0.77 -7.79
C ILE A 23 -10.37 0.54 -6.68
N TYR A 24 -10.88 0.40 -5.45
CA TYR A 24 -10.06 -0.03 -4.32
C TYR A 24 -10.06 -1.55 -4.26
N ASN A 25 -8.87 -2.15 -4.36
CA ASN A 25 -8.68 -3.60 -4.40
C ASN A 25 -8.53 -4.24 -3.00
N GLY A 26 -8.85 -3.51 -1.93
CA GLY A 26 -8.76 -4.04 -0.57
C GLY A 26 -7.35 -4.04 0.03
N TYR A 27 -6.36 -3.40 -0.62
CA TYR A 27 -4.97 -3.44 -0.17
C TYR A 27 -4.78 -3.06 1.31
N GLY A 28 -4.27 -4.03 2.07
CA GLY A 28 -3.85 -3.91 3.45
C GLY A 28 -2.40 -4.37 3.62
N SER A 29 -1.69 -3.72 4.53
CA SER A 29 -0.33 -4.12 4.93
C SER A 29 -0.24 -4.20 6.44
N CYS A 30 0.22 -5.34 6.95
CA CYS A 30 0.40 -5.59 8.38
C CYS A 30 1.84 -6.04 8.65
N PRO A 31 2.67 -5.17 9.25
CA PRO A 31 4.01 -5.54 9.66
C PRO A 31 3.96 -6.21 11.04
N LEU A 32 3.84 -7.54 11.05
CA LEU A 32 3.77 -8.38 12.23
C LEU A 32 5.17 -8.52 12.86
N ILE A 33 5.31 -8.10 14.10
CA ILE A 33 6.55 -8.27 14.87
C ILE A 33 6.56 -9.68 15.43
N VAL A 34 7.52 -10.49 15.02
CA VAL A 34 7.65 -11.88 15.51
C VAL A 34 8.74 -12.01 16.57
N GLU A 35 9.80 -11.20 16.47
CA GLU A 35 10.86 -11.09 17.48
C GLU A 35 11.53 -9.71 17.37
N ARG A 36 12.31 -9.33 18.38
CA ARG A 36 13.06 -8.07 18.37
C ARG A 36 14.03 -8.06 17.18
N GLY A 37 13.81 -7.14 16.24
CA GLY A 37 14.65 -6.99 15.06
C GLY A 37 14.21 -7.78 13.83
N LYS A 38 13.10 -8.54 13.88
CA LYS A 38 12.49 -9.15 12.69
C LYS A 38 10.99 -8.89 12.64
N SER A 39 10.51 -8.51 11.46
CA SER A 39 9.08 -8.43 11.20
C SER A 39 8.73 -9.17 9.91
N LEU A 40 7.52 -9.73 9.89
CA LEU A 40 6.89 -10.26 8.70
C LEU A 40 6.03 -9.14 8.09
N LEU A 41 6.32 -8.76 6.85
CA LEU A 41 5.53 -7.77 6.11
C LEU A 41 4.44 -8.50 5.32
N ALA A 42 3.27 -8.67 5.92
CA ALA A 42 2.13 -9.30 5.25
C ALA A 42 1.35 -8.24 4.45
N GLU A 43 1.19 -8.45 3.15
CA GLU A 43 0.43 -7.57 2.26
C GLU A 43 -0.65 -8.36 1.52
N PHE A 44 -1.89 -7.89 1.59
CA PHE A 44 -3.06 -8.62 1.13
C PHE A 44 -4.09 -7.68 0.48
N GLY A 45 -4.85 -8.19 -0.48
CA GLY A 45 -6.02 -7.53 -1.09
C GLY A 45 -7.33 -8.23 -0.73
N TYR A 46 -8.41 -7.81 -1.38
CA TYR A 46 -9.69 -8.54 -1.31
C TYR A 46 -9.51 -10.00 -1.78
N GLY A 47 -10.25 -10.92 -1.16
CA GLY A 47 -10.15 -12.35 -1.43
C GLY A 47 -8.90 -13.03 -0.86
N GLY A 48 -8.12 -12.35 -0.02
CA GLY A 48 -6.91 -12.93 0.59
C GLY A 48 -5.73 -13.07 -0.39
N VAL A 49 -5.81 -12.40 -1.54
CA VAL A 49 -4.74 -12.40 -2.54
C VAL A 49 -3.53 -11.66 -1.99
N LEU A 50 -2.34 -12.27 -2.09
CA LEU A 50 -1.09 -11.62 -1.69
C LEU A 50 -0.70 -10.54 -2.71
N LEU A 51 -0.48 -9.32 -2.21
CA LEU A 51 -0.09 -8.16 -3.03
C LEU A 51 1.27 -7.62 -2.56
N PRO A 52 2.38 -8.31 -2.89
CA PRO A 52 3.71 -7.88 -2.45
C PRO A 52 4.11 -6.57 -3.15
N SER A 53 4.35 -5.51 -2.37
CA SER A 53 4.83 -4.22 -2.86
C SER A 53 6.32 -4.20 -3.15
N PHE A 54 7.08 -5.17 -2.61
CA PHE A 54 8.52 -5.29 -2.80
C PHE A 54 8.88 -6.60 -3.52
N PRO A 55 9.95 -6.61 -4.34
CA PRO A 55 10.51 -7.84 -4.87
C PRO A 55 10.87 -8.81 -3.73
N LYS A 56 10.58 -10.11 -3.91
CA LYS A 56 10.92 -11.16 -2.93
C LYS A 56 12.41 -11.18 -2.55
N LEU A 57 13.27 -10.70 -3.45
CA LEU A 57 14.72 -10.55 -3.22
C LEU A 57 15.06 -9.51 -2.13
N LEU A 58 14.22 -8.47 -1.99
CA LEU A 58 14.40 -7.42 -0.99
C LEU A 58 13.63 -7.73 0.29
N ILE A 59 12.34 -8.08 0.16
CA ILE A 59 11.48 -8.44 1.29
C ILE A 59 10.59 -9.60 0.89
N ASP A 60 10.82 -10.77 1.50
CA ASP A 60 9.89 -11.90 1.42
C ASP A 60 8.78 -11.70 2.45
N GLY A 61 7.59 -11.31 1.99
CA GLY A 61 6.41 -11.09 2.84
C GLY A 61 5.86 -12.35 3.52
N THR A 62 6.43 -13.53 3.22
CA THR A 62 6.09 -14.81 3.88
C THR A 62 7.09 -15.22 4.96
N LYS A 63 8.25 -14.54 5.06
CA LYS A 63 9.28 -14.85 6.04
C LYS A 63 9.61 -13.64 6.92
N PRO A 64 9.88 -13.85 8.22
CA PRO A 64 10.41 -12.80 9.07
C PRO A 64 11.77 -12.30 8.57
N THR A 65 11.88 -11.01 8.27
CA THR A 65 13.15 -10.42 7.80
C THR A 65 13.55 -9.22 8.65
N ARG A 66 14.87 -9.02 8.79
CA ARG A 66 15.43 -7.80 9.40
C ARG A 66 15.24 -6.58 8.49
N ALA A 67 15.19 -6.79 7.18
CA ALA A 67 14.92 -5.74 6.20
C ALA A 67 13.53 -5.12 6.39
N ALA A 68 12.49 -5.96 6.58
CA ALA A 68 11.14 -5.47 6.91
C ALA A 68 11.11 -4.73 8.26
N TRP A 69 11.89 -5.18 9.25
CA TRP A 69 12.00 -4.48 10.54
C TRP A 69 12.61 -3.09 10.37
N PHE A 70 13.72 -2.99 9.64
CA PHE A 70 14.38 -1.72 9.35
C PHE A 70 13.47 -0.77 8.56
N LEU A 71 12.75 -1.30 7.56
CA LEU A 71 11.75 -0.55 6.81
C LEU A 71 10.69 0.03 7.77
N LYS A 72 10.14 -0.80 8.66
CA LYS A 72 9.13 -0.39 9.64
C LYS A 72 9.65 0.65 10.63
N GLU A 73 10.82 0.41 11.22
CA GLU A 73 11.34 1.21 12.33
C GLU A 73 11.90 2.56 11.85
N ARG A 74 12.64 2.57 10.74
CA ARG A 74 13.41 3.74 10.31
C ARG A 74 12.80 4.47 9.12
N MET A 75 12.29 3.74 8.13
CA MET A 75 11.84 4.34 6.86
C MET A 75 10.38 4.78 6.89
N LEU A 76 9.48 3.93 7.41
CA LEU A 76 8.04 4.23 7.44
C LEU A 76 7.71 5.54 8.18
N PRO A 77 8.31 5.89 9.33
CA PRO A 77 8.01 7.16 9.99
C PRO A 77 8.36 8.37 9.12
N ALA A 78 9.53 8.35 8.47
CA ALA A 78 9.94 9.44 7.59
C ALA A 78 9.03 9.56 6.36
N ILE A 79 8.66 8.44 5.74
CA ILE A 79 7.73 8.39 4.60
C ILE A 79 6.34 8.90 5.02
N TYR A 80 5.87 8.48 6.20
CA TYR A 80 4.57 8.91 6.72
C TYR A 80 4.49 10.43 6.88
N TRP A 81 5.45 11.03 7.60
CA TRP A 81 5.43 12.47 7.87
C TRP A 81 5.77 13.33 6.65
N LYS A 82 6.73 12.91 5.82
CA LYS A 82 7.24 13.74 4.72
C LYS A 82 6.47 13.54 3.40
N ALA A 83 5.86 12.38 3.18
CA ALA A 83 5.19 12.07 1.92
C ALA A 83 3.69 11.86 2.12
N MET A 84 3.29 10.89 2.95
CA MET A 84 1.89 10.46 3.08
C MET A 84 0.97 11.57 3.60
N LEU A 85 1.39 12.30 4.64
CA LEU A 85 0.63 13.45 5.15
C LEU A 85 0.64 14.66 4.21
N ARG A 86 1.63 14.75 3.31
CA ARG A 86 1.70 15.79 2.28
C ARG A 86 0.98 15.40 0.98
N GLY A 87 0.26 14.27 0.97
CA GLY A 87 -0.45 13.76 -0.21
C GLY A 87 0.46 13.22 -1.32
N ARG A 88 1.75 12.99 -1.05
CA ARG A 88 2.70 12.44 -2.03
C ARG A 88 2.70 10.91 -1.97
N GLU A 89 1.64 10.29 -2.47
CA GLU A 89 1.44 8.84 -2.45
C GLU A 89 1.83 8.17 -3.77
N TRP A 90 3.03 8.45 -4.30
CA TRP A 90 3.49 7.98 -5.62
C TRP A 90 3.51 6.47 -5.82
N LEU A 91 3.65 5.70 -4.73
CA LEU A 91 3.70 4.24 -4.77
C LEU A 91 2.32 3.59 -4.69
N ALA A 92 1.27 4.36 -4.40
CA ALA A 92 -0.10 3.86 -4.28
C ALA A 92 -0.86 4.17 -5.58
N THR A 93 -0.71 3.31 -6.58
CA THR A 93 -1.48 3.44 -7.83
C THR A 93 -2.82 2.73 -7.66
N PRO A 94 -3.95 3.45 -7.71
CA PRO A 94 -5.27 2.82 -7.65
C PRO A 94 -5.51 2.00 -8.92
N GLU A 95 -6.24 0.89 -8.77
CA GLU A 95 -6.59 0.02 -9.89
C GLU A 95 -7.68 0.69 -10.73
N LYS A 96 -7.60 0.59 -12.06
CA LYS A 96 -8.60 1.22 -12.94
C LYS A 96 -9.86 0.38 -13.02
N VAL A 97 -11.02 1.03 -13.12
CA VAL A 97 -12.27 0.35 -13.47
C VAL A 97 -12.12 -0.24 -14.87
N SER A 98 -12.05 -1.56 -15.00
CA SER A 98 -12.21 -2.22 -16.29
C SER A 98 -13.71 -2.36 -16.57
N ALA A 99 -14.24 -1.58 -17.52
CA ALA A 99 -15.55 -1.89 -18.09
C ALA A 99 -15.46 -3.26 -18.77
N SER A 100 -16.26 -4.22 -18.30
CA SER A 100 -16.63 -5.42 -19.07
C SER A 100 -17.91 -5.13 -19.84
#